data_AF-A0A7S1AVS1-F1
#
_entry.id   AF-A0A7S1AVS1-F1
#
_cell.length_a   1.000
_cell.length_b   1.000
_cell.length_c   1.000
_cell.angle_alpha   90.00
_cell.angle_beta   90.00
_cell.angle_gamma   90.00
#
_symmetry.space_group_name_H-M   'P 1'
#
loop_
_entity.id
_entity.type
_entity.pdbx_description
1 polymer ?
#
loop_
_entity_poly.entity_id
_entity_poly.type
_entity_poly.pdbx_seq_one_letter_code
_entity_poly.pdbx_strand_id
1 'polypeptide(L)'
;ESGGVESMLCGQYPAMLCLFSRWLRDSGDGMPFPFTSVNLNFDYAARVHRDRRNAGPSMLRALGNFKGGELAYYPDDDGTLPLPELPNHGKTISDVSKKFKLFDGNRAHAVEAFQGERFSMVFYTSGGYDRCAPSVRSALMKSGVQWPTKKALDHFRGLLKAPRGYTMASTGKKRRRDDVKPVEVTQAPSKTVPRFRVVQHPHLHLNLEVGHTYSVSSLLKKCRGDAAKAMALRRKLADPSVFEPLPG
;
A
#
# COMPACT_ATOMS: atom_id res chain seq x y z
N GLU A 1 29.48 8.26 6.70
CA GLU A 1 28.35 9.15 7.01
C GLU A 1 27.30 9.03 5.91
N SER A 2 26.24 8.23 6.11
CA SER A 2 25.12 8.18 5.16
C SER A 2 24.06 9.19 5.59
N GLY A 3 24.36 10.48 5.39
CA GLY A 3 23.34 11.54 5.49
C GLY A 3 22.26 11.29 4.44
N GLY A 4 21.00 11.59 4.77
CA GLY A 4 19.88 11.39 3.84
C GLY A 4 20.14 12.12 2.51
N VAL A 5 20.02 11.40 1.40
CA VAL A 5 20.21 11.93 0.05
C VAL A 5 18.85 12.36 -0.51
N GLU A 6 18.83 13.49 -1.21
CA GLU A 6 17.65 13.92 -1.96
C GLU A 6 17.33 12.90 -3.06
N SER A 7 16.04 12.65 -3.32
CA SER A 7 15.65 11.90 -4.50
C SER A 7 16.10 12.65 -5.76
N MET A 8 16.73 11.94 -6.71
CA MET A 8 17.12 12.52 -8.01
C MET A 8 15.93 13.20 -8.72
N LEU A 9 14.72 12.67 -8.53
CA LEU A 9 13.51 13.24 -9.13
C LEU A 9 13.17 14.63 -8.57
N CYS A 10 13.40 14.87 -7.28
CA CYS A 10 13.15 16.19 -6.68
C CYS A 10 14.15 17.24 -7.19
N GLY A 11 15.41 16.84 -7.36
CA GLY A 11 16.44 17.71 -7.93
C GLY A 11 16.22 18.03 -9.41
N GLN A 12 15.76 17.05 -10.20
CA GLN A 12 15.50 17.24 -11.64
C GLN A 12 14.18 17.97 -11.92
N TYR A 13 13.15 17.73 -11.10
CA TYR A 13 11.80 18.27 -11.33
C TYR A 13 11.27 19.01 -10.08
N PRO A 14 11.95 20.07 -9.60
CA PRO A 14 11.57 20.77 -8.37
C PRO A 14 10.17 21.40 -8.45
N ALA A 15 9.73 21.79 -9.65
CA ALA A 15 8.39 22.32 -9.88
C ALA A 15 7.26 21.34 -9.49
N MET A 16 7.49 20.03 -9.63
CA MET A 16 6.52 19.01 -9.20
C MET A 16 6.39 18.99 -7.68
N LEU A 17 7.51 19.02 -6.96
CA LEU A 17 7.49 19.10 -5.51
C LEU A 17 6.88 20.43 -5.01
N CYS A 18 7.14 21.55 -5.71
CA CYS A 18 6.47 22.83 -5.45
C CYS A 18 4.95 22.71 -5.57
N LEU A 19 4.47 22.11 -6.66
CA LEU A 19 3.04 21.89 -6.90
C LEU A 19 2.42 21.04 -5.78
N PHE A 20 3.08 19.93 -5.42
CA PHE A 20 2.60 19.02 -4.37
C PHE A 20 2.57 19.69 -3.00
N SER A 21 3.63 20.42 -2.64
CA SER A 21 3.72 21.19 -1.40
C SER A 21 2.61 22.25 -1.31
N ARG A 22 2.38 22.96 -2.42
CA ARG A 22 1.33 23.96 -2.51
C ARG A 22 -0.05 23.33 -2.40
N TRP A 23 -0.30 22.24 -3.13
CA TRP A 23 -1.59 21.57 -3.10
C TRP A 23 -1.97 21.07 -1.71
N LEU A 24 -1.01 20.51 -0.97
CA LEU A 24 -1.23 20.11 0.43
C LEU A 24 -1.53 21.33 1.32
N ARG A 25 -0.74 22.39 1.22
CA ARG A 25 -0.92 23.60 2.03
C ARG A 25 -2.25 24.29 1.77
N ASP A 26 -2.61 24.47 0.50
CA ASP A 26 -3.81 25.18 0.07
C ASP A 26 -5.10 24.34 0.31
N SER A 27 -4.96 23.09 0.80
CA SER A 27 -6.08 22.19 1.10
C SER A 27 -6.58 22.25 2.55
N GLY A 28 -5.96 23.06 3.42
CA GLY A 28 -6.39 23.21 4.81
C GLY A 28 -6.11 24.60 5.37
N ASP A 29 -6.89 25.01 6.35
CA ASP A 29 -6.89 26.37 6.90
C ASP A 29 -6.07 26.50 8.20
N GLY A 30 -5.29 25.47 8.54
CA GLY A 30 -4.62 25.33 9.83
C GLY A 30 -3.09 25.39 9.77
N MET A 31 -2.45 24.82 10.80
CA MET A 31 -0.99 24.64 10.80
C MET A 31 -0.56 23.88 9.53
N PRO A 32 0.48 24.32 8.81
CA PRO A 32 0.99 23.57 7.67
C PRO A 32 1.49 22.18 8.08
N PHE A 33 1.09 21.14 7.34
CA PHE A 33 1.48 19.76 7.66
C PHE A 33 2.98 19.52 7.39
N PRO A 34 3.75 19.05 8.38
CA PRO A 34 5.18 18.78 8.20
C PRO A 34 5.42 17.48 7.44
N PHE A 35 6.32 17.52 6.46
CA PHE A 35 6.73 16.33 5.72
C PHE A 35 8.17 16.46 5.22
N THR A 36 8.77 15.34 4.83
CA THR A 36 10.07 15.31 4.14
C THR A 36 10.05 14.49 2.86
N SER A 37 8.98 13.74 2.64
CA SER A 37 8.88 12.81 1.53
C SER A 37 7.43 12.71 1.04
N VAL A 38 7.29 12.43 -0.25
CA VAL A 38 6.01 12.22 -0.92
C VAL A 38 6.08 10.93 -1.71
N ASN A 39 5.17 10.00 -1.45
CA ASN A 39 4.97 8.84 -2.30
C ASN A 39 3.82 9.13 -3.27
N LEU A 40 4.10 9.04 -4.57
CA LEU A 40 3.10 9.03 -5.63
C LEU A 40 2.98 7.59 -6.15
N ASN A 41 1.83 6.96 -5.92
CA ASN A 41 1.56 5.61 -6.40
C ASN A 41 0.52 5.64 -7.52
N PHE A 42 0.66 4.73 -8.48
CA PHE A 42 -0.31 4.46 -9.53
C PHE A 42 -0.75 3.00 -9.44
N ASP A 43 -2.07 2.77 -9.46
CA ASP A 43 -2.71 1.45 -9.47
C ASP A 43 -2.17 0.47 -8.40
N TYR A 44 -1.84 1.02 -7.22
CA TYR A 44 -1.25 0.28 -6.12
C TYR A 44 -2.24 0.09 -4.97
N ALA A 45 -2.64 -1.17 -4.73
CA ALA A 45 -3.44 -1.58 -3.58
C ALA A 45 -2.52 -2.14 -2.47
N ALA A 46 -2.10 -1.28 -1.55
CA ALA A 46 -1.23 -1.69 -0.45
C ALA A 46 -1.91 -2.73 0.46
N ARG A 47 -1.18 -3.82 0.76
CA ARG A 47 -1.58 -4.80 1.80
C ARG A 47 -1.49 -4.16 3.19
N VAL A 48 -2.06 -4.80 4.20
CA VAL A 48 -1.93 -4.34 5.60
C VAL A 48 -0.45 -4.26 5.98
N HIS A 49 0.00 -3.07 6.40
CA HIS A 49 1.38 -2.80 6.81
C HIS A 49 1.45 -1.63 7.81
N ARG A 50 2.66 -1.38 8.33
CA ARG A 50 3.03 -0.25 9.19
C ARG A 50 4.30 0.39 8.65
N ASP A 51 4.31 1.71 8.53
CA ASP A 51 5.46 2.45 8.03
C ASP A 51 6.46 2.77 9.14
N ARG A 52 7.02 1.74 9.79
CA ARG A 52 7.86 1.87 11.02
C ARG A 52 9.02 2.86 10.94
N ARG A 53 9.41 3.27 9.74
CA ARG A 53 10.47 4.27 9.53
C ARG A 53 9.93 5.70 9.48
N ASN A 54 8.63 5.93 9.67
CA ASN A 54 8.03 7.26 9.64
C ASN A 54 8.01 7.88 11.05
N ALA A 55 8.11 9.21 11.10
CA ALA A 55 7.97 9.98 12.34
C ALA A 55 6.49 10.27 12.69
N GLY A 56 5.60 9.28 12.58
CA GLY A 56 4.21 9.37 13.02
C GLY A 56 3.21 9.75 11.91
N PRO A 57 2.51 10.91 12.00
CA PRO A 57 1.41 11.23 11.11
C PRO A 57 1.81 11.34 9.64
N SER A 58 0.86 11.01 8.76
CA SER A 58 0.93 11.13 7.31
C SER A 58 -0.37 11.71 6.77
N MET A 59 -0.28 12.37 5.61
CA MET A 59 -1.44 12.92 4.90
C MET A 59 -1.63 12.19 3.58
N LEU A 60 -2.78 11.56 3.38
CA LEU A 60 -3.10 10.78 2.18
C LEU A 60 -4.22 11.43 1.38
N ARG A 61 -4.08 11.44 0.05
CA ARG A 61 -5.19 11.68 -0.87
C ARG A 61 -5.10 10.79 -2.09
N ALA A 62 -6.25 10.28 -2.53
CA ALA A 62 -6.38 9.56 -3.79
C ALA A 62 -6.98 10.46 -4.87
N LEU A 63 -6.61 10.19 -6.12
CA LEU A 63 -7.00 10.91 -7.33
C LEU A 63 -7.32 9.90 -8.44
N GLY A 64 -8.00 10.37 -9.48
CA GLY A 64 -8.38 9.57 -10.65
C GLY A 64 -9.84 9.15 -10.63
N ASN A 65 -10.24 8.40 -11.66
CA ASN A 65 -11.59 7.86 -11.82
C ASN A 65 -11.61 6.39 -11.38
N PHE A 66 -11.95 6.17 -10.11
CA PHE A 66 -11.97 4.84 -9.51
C PHE A 66 -13.19 4.64 -8.61
N LYS A 67 -13.52 3.36 -8.38
CA LYS A 67 -14.52 2.91 -7.39
C LYS A 67 -13.86 1.98 -6.38
N GLY A 68 -14.19 2.13 -5.10
CA GLY A 68 -13.52 1.44 -3.99
C GLY A 68 -12.22 2.15 -3.59
N GLY A 69 -11.22 1.41 -3.09
CA GLY A 69 -9.87 1.94 -2.86
C GLY A 69 -9.77 2.88 -1.66
N GLU A 70 -10.72 2.75 -0.74
CA GLU A 70 -10.75 3.42 0.54
C GLU A 70 -9.53 3.03 1.39
N LEU A 71 -9.17 3.93 2.30
CA LEU A 71 -8.18 3.63 3.33
C LEU A 71 -8.82 2.74 4.40
N ALA A 72 -8.32 1.52 4.55
CA ALA A 72 -8.56 0.67 5.70
C ALA A 72 -7.51 0.99 6.77
N TYR A 73 -7.93 1.58 7.88
CA TYR A 73 -7.04 2.08 8.94
C TYR A 73 -7.42 1.51 10.30
N TYR A 74 -6.44 1.04 11.06
CA TYR A 74 -6.63 0.48 12.40
C TYR A 74 -6.27 1.55 13.45
N PRO A 75 -7.24 2.37 13.91
CA PRO A 75 -6.95 3.52 14.77
C PRO A 75 -6.39 3.12 16.13
N ASP A 76 -6.70 1.93 16.63
CA ASP A 76 -6.26 1.50 17.95
C ASP A 76 -5.02 0.61 17.89
N ASP A 77 -4.42 0.42 16.71
CA ASP A 77 -3.18 -0.34 16.58
C ASP A 77 -2.02 0.38 17.28
N ASP A 78 -1.50 -0.23 18.33
CA ASP A 78 -0.32 0.23 19.08
C ASP A 78 0.98 -0.46 18.62
N GLY A 79 0.88 -1.34 17.61
CA GLY A 79 2.01 -2.07 17.05
C GLY A 79 2.40 -3.34 17.81
N THR A 80 1.71 -3.68 18.90
CA THR A 80 2.04 -4.86 19.73
C THR A 80 1.63 -6.17 19.06
N LEU A 81 0.44 -6.21 18.44
CA LEU A 81 -0.03 -7.40 17.73
C LEU A 81 0.66 -7.56 16.35
N PRO A 82 1.00 -8.79 15.96
CA PRO A 82 1.35 -9.11 14.57
C PRO A 82 0.20 -8.75 13.61
N LEU A 83 0.53 -8.31 12.38
CA LEU A 83 -0.47 -7.90 11.39
C LEU A 83 -1.57 -8.96 11.11
N PRO A 84 -1.26 -10.27 11.02
CA PRO A 84 -2.28 -11.30 10.80
C PRO A 84 -3.24 -11.50 11.98
N GLU A 85 -2.89 -11.01 13.17
CA GLU A 85 -3.67 -11.15 14.40
C GLU A 85 -4.55 -9.93 14.68
N LEU A 86 -4.44 -8.89 13.84
CA LEU A 86 -5.29 -7.71 13.97
C LEU A 86 -6.76 -8.06 13.72
N PRO A 87 -7.69 -7.56 14.56
CA PRO A 87 -9.10 -7.90 14.45
C PRO A 87 -9.73 -7.31 13.18
N ASN A 88 -10.49 -8.11 12.44
CA ASN A 88 -11.21 -7.63 11.25
C ASN A 88 -12.18 -6.48 11.54
N HIS A 89 -12.75 -6.42 12.74
CA HIS A 89 -13.66 -5.35 13.18
C HIS A 89 -12.92 -4.11 13.73
N GLY A 90 -11.60 -4.17 13.90
CA GLY A 90 -10.81 -3.07 14.43
C GLY A 90 -10.48 -1.98 13.41
N LYS A 91 -10.78 -2.20 12.12
CA LYS A 91 -10.50 -1.25 11.03
C LYS A 91 -11.65 -0.28 10.82
N THR A 92 -11.28 0.95 10.50
CA THR A 92 -12.16 1.99 9.96
C THR A 92 -11.91 2.13 8.47
N ILE A 93 -12.98 2.36 7.71
CA ILE A 93 -12.90 2.60 6.26
C ILE A 93 -13.12 4.09 6.02
N SER A 94 -12.24 4.73 5.27
CA SER A 94 -12.33 6.17 4.95
C SER A 94 -12.17 6.40 3.46
N ASP A 95 -13.11 7.12 2.87
CA ASP A 95 -12.95 7.69 1.53
C ASP A 95 -11.84 8.76 1.55
N VAL A 96 -10.90 8.64 0.63
CA VAL A 96 -9.73 9.51 0.46
C VAL A 96 -9.72 10.23 -0.89
N SER A 97 -10.79 10.15 -1.68
CA SER A 97 -10.92 10.79 -2.99
C SER A 97 -11.25 12.29 -2.90
N LYS A 98 -11.99 12.71 -1.86
CA LYS A 98 -12.57 14.05 -1.77
C LYS A 98 -11.74 15.06 -0.97
N LYS A 99 -10.97 14.60 0.00
CA LYS A 99 -10.13 15.44 0.85
C LYS A 99 -8.92 14.68 1.35
N PHE A 100 -7.90 15.42 1.77
CA PHE A 100 -6.76 14.84 2.46
C PHE A 100 -7.22 14.19 3.77
N LYS A 101 -6.66 13.02 4.04
CA LYS A 101 -6.91 12.25 5.25
C LYS A 101 -5.64 12.20 6.09
N LEU A 102 -5.73 12.74 7.30
CA LEU A 102 -4.72 12.56 8.33
C LEU A 102 -4.87 11.17 8.95
N PHE A 103 -3.75 10.45 9.06
CA PHE A 103 -3.65 9.17 9.77
C PHE A 103 -2.23 8.99 10.32
N ASP A 104 -2.03 8.01 11.20
CA ASP A 104 -0.71 7.67 11.72
C ASP A 104 -0.13 6.50 10.90
N GLY A 105 0.92 6.77 10.10
CA GLY A 105 1.50 5.75 9.22
C GLY A 105 2.14 4.58 9.97
N ASN A 106 2.46 4.77 11.26
CA ASN A 106 2.99 3.70 12.10
C ASN A 106 1.93 2.71 12.58
N ARG A 107 0.64 3.03 12.40
CA ARG A 107 -0.48 2.13 12.68
C ARG A 107 -0.85 1.35 11.44
N ALA A 108 -1.41 0.16 11.64
CA ALA A 108 -1.74 -0.74 10.56
C ALA A 108 -2.74 -0.11 9.60
N HIS A 109 -2.44 -0.21 8.32
CA HIS A 109 -3.29 0.31 7.26
C HIS A 109 -3.12 -0.43 5.94
N ALA A 110 -4.14 -0.37 5.10
CA ALA A 110 -4.21 -0.98 3.79
C ALA A 110 -5.09 -0.14 2.85
N VAL A 111 -5.09 -0.52 1.57
CA VAL A 111 -6.02 0.00 0.57
C VAL A 111 -7.02 -1.11 0.25
N GLU A 112 -8.32 -0.81 0.35
CA GLU A 112 -9.37 -1.74 -0.06
C GLU A 112 -9.31 -1.98 -1.58
N ALA A 113 -9.95 -3.06 -2.05
CA ALA A 113 -9.97 -3.35 -3.48
C ALA A 113 -10.63 -2.19 -4.27
N PHE A 114 -10.10 -1.91 -5.45
CA PHE A 114 -10.64 -0.89 -6.34
C PHE A 114 -10.60 -1.31 -7.80
N GLN A 115 -11.36 -0.58 -8.61
CA GLN A 115 -11.36 -0.66 -10.07
C GLN A 115 -11.24 0.74 -10.67
N GLY A 116 -10.69 0.83 -11.88
CA GLY A 116 -10.47 2.09 -12.59
C GLY A 116 -9.06 2.65 -12.36
N GLU A 117 -8.89 3.92 -12.70
CA GLU A 117 -7.60 4.60 -12.63
C GLU A 117 -7.44 5.30 -11.28
N ARG A 118 -6.48 4.84 -10.47
CA ARG A 118 -6.24 5.38 -9.12
C ARG A 118 -4.78 5.79 -8.94
N PHE A 119 -4.60 7.06 -8.63
CA PHE A 119 -3.35 7.58 -8.07
C PHE A 119 -3.53 7.82 -6.57
N SER A 120 -2.45 7.71 -5.80
CA SER A 120 -2.44 8.18 -4.42
C SER A 120 -1.18 8.95 -4.10
N MET A 121 -1.34 10.06 -3.39
CA MET A 121 -0.25 10.84 -2.84
C MET A 121 -0.24 10.74 -1.31
N VAL A 122 0.89 10.33 -0.76
CA VAL A 122 1.12 10.24 0.69
C VAL A 122 2.26 11.17 1.06
N PHE A 123 1.98 12.18 1.86
CA PHE A 123 2.96 13.08 2.45
C PHE A 123 3.31 12.58 3.84
N TYR A 124 4.59 12.35 4.10
CA TYR A 124 5.05 11.80 5.36
C TYR A 124 6.41 12.36 5.76
N THR A 125 6.74 12.23 7.04
CA THR A 125 8.06 12.53 7.56
C THR A 125 8.84 11.23 7.76
N SER A 126 9.93 11.06 7.01
CA SER A 126 10.89 9.99 7.25
C SER A 126 11.55 10.15 8.62
N GLY A 127 11.73 9.06 9.34
CA GLY A 127 12.47 9.00 10.60
C GLY A 127 13.95 9.33 10.39
N GLY A 128 14.58 9.95 11.39
CA GLY A 128 15.95 10.44 11.25
C GLY A 128 16.08 11.68 10.35
N TYR A 129 14.97 12.38 10.05
CA TYR A 129 14.98 13.60 9.24
C TYR A 129 15.90 14.69 9.81
N ASP A 130 16.11 14.70 11.12
CA ASP A 130 17.03 15.59 11.83
C ASP A 130 18.49 15.44 11.38
N ARG A 131 18.85 14.28 10.81
CA ARG A 131 20.18 14.00 10.24
C ARG A 131 20.32 14.35 8.76
N CYS A 132 19.32 14.99 8.16
CA CYS A 132 19.41 15.44 6.77
C CYS A 132 20.51 16.49 6.60
N ALA A 133 21.29 16.39 5.53
CA ALA A 133 22.28 17.40 5.19
C ALA A 133 21.61 18.79 5.08
N PRO A 134 22.23 19.87 5.61
CA PRO A 134 21.64 21.22 5.57
C PRO A 134 21.32 21.70 4.15
N SER A 135 22.17 21.39 3.16
CA SER A 135 21.95 21.76 1.76
C SER A 135 20.69 21.13 1.17
N VAL A 136 20.49 19.83 1.39
CA VAL A 136 19.29 19.09 0.96
C VAL A 136 18.05 19.64 1.65
N ARG A 137 18.12 19.86 2.96
CA ARG A 137 17.03 20.49 3.72
C ARG A 137 16.64 21.84 3.12
N SER A 138 17.62 22.70 2.84
CA SER A 138 17.37 24.01 2.23
C SER A 138 16.75 23.89 0.84
N ALA A 139 17.18 22.95 0.00
CA ALA A 139 16.61 22.72 -1.34
C ALA A 139 15.13 22.27 -1.26
N LEU A 140 14.82 21.34 -0.37
CA LEU A 140 13.45 20.87 -0.14
C LEU A 140 12.55 21.99 0.40
N MET A 141 13.05 22.78 1.36
CA MET A 141 12.31 23.93 1.90
C MET A 141 12.05 25.01 0.84
N LYS A 142 12.99 25.27 -0.07
CA LYS A 142 12.78 26.15 -1.24
C LYS A 142 11.68 25.62 -2.15
N SER A 143 11.50 24.30 -2.21
CA SER A 143 10.41 23.65 -2.95
C SER A 143 9.08 23.60 -2.19
N GLY A 144 8.96 24.33 -1.07
CA GLY A 144 7.72 24.47 -0.30
C GLY A 144 7.51 23.41 0.79
N VAL A 145 8.45 22.48 0.95
CA VAL A 145 8.39 21.45 2.00
C VAL A 145 8.38 22.13 3.38
N GLN A 146 7.38 21.80 4.18
CA GLN A 146 7.27 22.27 5.56
C GLN A 146 8.14 21.37 6.44
N TRP A 147 9.35 21.83 6.73
CA TRP A 147 10.32 21.00 7.44
C TRP A 147 9.80 20.62 8.83
N PRO A 148 9.89 19.33 9.24
CA PRO A 148 9.31 18.90 10.49
C PRO A 148 9.99 19.53 11.70
N THR A 149 9.17 19.93 12.67
CA THR A 149 9.59 20.30 14.02
C THR A 149 8.88 19.41 15.03
N LYS A 150 9.46 19.25 16.22
CA LYS A 150 8.82 18.48 17.30
C LYS A 150 7.42 19.03 17.60
N LYS A 151 7.28 20.36 17.70
CA LYS A 151 6.00 21.05 17.93
C LYS A 151 4.95 20.72 16.85
N ALA A 152 5.33 20.79 15.58
CA ALA A 152 4.39 20.49 14.49
C ALA A 152 4.00 19.01 14.47
N LEU A 153 4.96 18.09 14.61
CA LEU A 153 4.66 16.65 14.67
C LEU A 153 3.75 16.31 15.86
N ASP A 154 4.02 16.87 17.04
CA ASP A 154 3.20 16.65 18.24
C ASP A 154 1.80 17.23 18.09
N HIS A 155 1.65 18.40 17.43
CA HIS A 155 0.35 18.97 17.10
C HIS A 155 -0.49 17.99 16.27
N PHE A 156 0.05 17.49 15.15
CA PHE A 156 -0.69 16.56 14.28
C PHE A 156 -0.92 15.19 14.91
N ARG A 157 0.00 14.70 15.76
CA ARG A 157 -0.25 13.51 16.58
C ARG A 157 -1.42 13.72 17.53
N GLY A 158 -1.51 14.89 18.16
CA GLY A 158 -2.59 15.24 19.09
C GLY A 158 -3.98 15.33 18.44
N LEU A 159 -4.05 15.57 17.13
CA LEU A 159 -5.31 15.50 16.37
C LEU A 159 -5.80 14.05 16.18
N LEU A 160 -4.93 13.06 16.37
CA LEU A 160 -5.26 11.65 16.33
C LEU A 160 -5.39 11.11 17.75
N LYS A 161 -6.42 10.31 18.01
CA LYS A 161 -6.54 9.62 19.31
C LYS A 161 -5.33 8.71 19.52
N ALA A 162 -4.82 8.63 20.75
CA ALA A 162 -3.78 7.66 21.10
C ALA A 162 -4.28 6.23 20.84
N PRO A 163 -3.43 5.33 20.31
CA PRO A 163 -3.84 3.95 20.09
C PRO A 163 -4.03 3.25 21.45
N ARG A 164 -5.09 2.45 21.57
CA ARG A 164 -5.40 1.73 22.82
C ARG A 164 -4.86 0.30 22.85
N GLY A 165 -4.36 -0.19 21.73
CA GLY A 165 -4.10 -1.60 21.52
C GLY A 165 -5.39 -2.38 21.25
N TYR A 166 -5.23 -3.58 20.70
CA TYR A 166 -6.32 -4.55 20.58
C TYR A 166 -6.02 -5.70 21.55
N THR A 167 -6.94 -6.01 22.45
CA THR A 167 -6.80 -7.19 23.31
C THR A 167 -7.21 -8.44 22.52
N MET A 168 -6.58 -9.59 22.81
CA MET A 168 -6.93 -10.90 22.22
C MET A 168 -8.33 -11.42 22.62
N ALA A 169 -9.15 -10.59 23.28
CA ALA A 169 -10.45 -10.97 23.82
C ALA A 169 -11.59 -10.63 22.84
N SER A 170 -11.66 -11.36 21.72
CA SER A 170 -12.92 -11.65 20.98
C SER A 170 -12.73 -12.69 19.88
N THR A 171 -11.83 -13.66 20.05
CA THR A 171 -11.93 -14.90 19.28
C THR A 171 -12.93 -15.82 19.99
N GLY A 172 -14.21 -15.62 19.66
CA GLY A 172 -15.25 -16.59 19.99
C GLY A 172 -14.81 -18.00 19.56
N LYS A 173 -14.81 -18.92 20.53
CA LYS A 173 -14.52 -20.36 20.45
C LYS A 173 -13.22 -20.74 19.72
N LYS A 174 -12.25 -21.19 20.52
CA LYS A 174 -11.30 -22.25 20.16
C LYS A 174 -12.04 -23.34 19.37
N ARG A 175 -11.89 -23.36 18.04
CA ARG A 175 -12.10 -24.59 17.29
C ARG A 175 -10.98 -25.52 17.72
N ARG A 176 -11.35 -26.54 18.48
CA ARG A 176 -10.50 -27.70 18.74
C ARG A 176 -9.98 -28.19 17.37
N ARG A 177 -8.67 -28.42 17.28
CA ARG A 177 -8.15 -29.47 16.40
C ARG A 177 -8.94 -30.74 16.75
N ASP A 178 -9.43 -31.44 15.74
CA ASP A 178 -10.25 -32.66 15.79
C ASP A 178 -11.64 -32.40 15.17
N ASP A 179 -11.65 -32.36 13.83
CA ASP A 179 -12.74 -32.81 12.94
C ASP A 179 -12.56 -32.18 11.54
N VAL A 180 -11.59 -32.73 10.80
CA VAL A 180 -11.65 -32.70 9.33
C VAL A 180 -11.52 -34.14 8.88
N LYS A 181 -12.66 -34.75 8.52
CA LYS A 181 -12.66 -36.03 7.80
C LYS A 181 -11.97 -35.83 6.44
N PRO A 182 -11.22 -36.83 5.95
CA PRO A 182 -10.57 -36.73 4.65
C PRO A 182 -11.65 -36.62 3.58
N VAL A 183 -11.62 -35.56 2.79
CA VAL A 183 -12.43 -35.50 1.57
C VAL A 183 -11.73 -36.38 0.54
N GLU A 184 -12.40 -37.47 0.20
CA GLU A 184 -12.03 -38.42 -0.86
C GLU A 184 -11.79 -37.71 -2.20
N VAL A 185 -10.65 -38.06 -2.80
CA VAL A 185 -10.29 -37.68 -4.16
C VAL A 185 -10.95 -38.68 -5.11
N THR A 186 -12.10 -38.33 -5.66
CA THR A 186 -12.63 -39.01 -6.86
C THR A 186 -11.98 -38.43 -8.11
N GLN A 187 -11.30 -39.28 -8.87
CA GLN A 187 -10.58 -38.95 -10.11
C GLN A 187 -11.50 -38.89 -11.35
N ALA A 188 -11.24 -37.89 -12.20
CA ALA A 188 -11.21 -37.85 -13.70
C ALA A 188 -12.51 -38.19 -14.50
N PRO A 189 -12.79 -37.53 -15.67
CA PRO A 189 -11.82 -37.33 -16.76
C PRO A 189 -11.84 -35.97 -17.50
N SER A 190 -10.66 -35.45 -17.88
CA SER A 190 -10.35 -34.94 -19.23
C SER A 190 -8.88 -34.47 -19.29
N LYS A 191 -8.16 -34.92 -20.32
CA LYS A 191 -6.72 -34.76 -20.56
C LYS A 191 -6.43 -33.50 -21.38
N THR A 192 -6.61 -32.31 -20.81
CA THR A 192 -6.14 -31.07 -21.44
C THR A 192 -5.63 -30.13 -20.36
N VAL A 193 -4.32 -29.88 -20.31
CA VAL A 193 -3.74 -28.92 -19.35
C VAL A 193 -4.08 -27.52 -19.86
N PRO A 194 -4.88 -26.71 -19.15
CA PRO A 194 -5.27 -25.39 -19.62
C PRO A 194 -4.03 -24.53 -19.91
N ARG A 195 -3.99 -23.96 -21.12
CA ARG A 195 -2.91 -23.10 -21.62
C ARG A 195 -3.43 -21.69 -21.80
N PHE A 196 -2.56 -20.71 -21.58
CA PHE A 196 -2.88 -19.30 -21.71
C PHE A 196 -1.83 -18.63 -22.59
N ARG A 197 -2.29 -17.84 -23.56
CA ARG A 197 -1.44 -16.93 -24.33
C ARG A 197 -1.34 -15.61 -23.61
N VAL A 198 -0.13 -15.07 -23.48
CA VAL A 198 0.08 -13.74 -22.90
C VAL A 198 -0.29 -12.68 -23.93
N VAL A 199 -1.36 -11.94 -23.70
CA VAL A 199 -1.78 -10.82 -24.56
C VAL A 199 -1.06 -9.53 -24.16
N GLN A 200 -0.88 -9.33 -22.86
CA GLN A 200 -0.17 -8.19 -22.29
C GLN A 200 0.65 -8.64 -21.08
N HIS A 201 1.76 -7.95 -20.79
CA HIS A 201 2.56 -8.29 -19.62
C HIS A 201 1.72 -8.14 -18.33
N PRO A 202 1.68 -9.17 -17.45
CA PRO A 202 0.88 -9.09 -16.23
C PRO A 202 1.55 -8.24 -15.13
N HIS A 203 2.74 -7.68 -15.40
CA HIS A 203 3.57 -6.92 -14.46
C HIS A 203 3.87 -7.64 -13.13
N LEU A 204 3.84 -8.98 -13.13
CA LEU A 204 4.10 -9.84 -11.97
C LEU A 204 5.59 -10.22 -11.81
N HIS A 205 6.50 -9.65 -12.61
CA HIS A 205 7.92 -10.00 -12.65
C HIS A 205 8.16 -11.51 -12.85
N LEU A 206 7.36 -12.14 -13.71
CA LEU A 206 7.43 -13.57 -14.04
C LEU A 206 8.28 -13.87 -15.27
N ASN A 207 8.86 -12.84 -15.92
CA ASN A 207 9.60 -12.91 -17.17
C ASN A 207 8.82 -13.75 -18.21
N LEU A 208 7.64 -13.24 -18.58
CA LEU A 208 6.78 -13.81 -19.60
C LEU A 208 6.93 -12.99 -20.88
N GLU A 209 6.89 -13.65 -22.02
CA GLU A 209 6.92 -13.02 -23.33
C GLU A 209 5.49 -12.87 -23.87
N VAL A 210 5.16 -11.70 -24.41
CA VAL A 210 3.88 -11.45 -25.07
C VAL A 210 3.79 -12.32 -26.33
N GLY A 211 2.62 -12.90 -26.59
CA GLY A 211 2.38 -13.86 -27.66
C GLY A 211 2.74 -15.32 -27.33
N HIS A 212 3.57 -15.55 -26.29
CA HIS A 212 3.92 -16.91 -25.87
C HIS A 212 2.80 -17.58 -25.06
N THR A 213 2.74 -18.91 -25.20
CA THR A 213 1.75 -19.76 -24.52
C THR A 213 2.37 -20.51 -23.35
N TYR A 214 1.77 -20.41 -22.17
CA TYR A 214 2.20 -21.07 -20.94
C TYR A 214 1.10 -21.93 -20.34
N SER A 215 1.46 -23.06 -19.73
CA SER A 215 0.53 -23.84 -18.90
C SER A 215 0.41 -23.23 -17.49
N VAL A 216 -0.71 -23.46 -16.81
CA VAL A 216 -0.91 -23.02 -15.42
C VAL A 216 0.22 -23.51 -14.50
N SER A 217 0.67 -24.75 -14.67
CA SER A 217 1.75 -25.32 -13.88
C SER A 217 3.09 -24.61 -14.10
N SER A 218 3.40 -24.21 -15.35
CA SER A 218 4.61 -23.45 -15.66
C SER A 218 4.57 -22.02 -15.08
N LEU A 219 3.41 -21.36 -15.13
CA LEU A 219 3.22 -20.03 -14.56
C LEU A 219 3.34 -20.05 -13.03
N LEU A 220 2.76 -21.06 -12.37
CA LEU A 220 2.90 -21.24 -10.92
C LEU A 220 4.34 -21.56 -10.50
N LYS A 221 5.09 -22.36 -11.29
CA LYS A 221 6.53 -22.58 -11.05
C LYS A 221 7.32 -21.27 -11.13
N LYS A 222 6.99 -20.38 -12.06
CA LYS A 222 7.61 -19.04 -12.15
C LYS A 222 7.32 -18.15 -10.95
N CYS A 223 6.28 -18.43 -10.16
CA CYS A 223 6.05 -17.76 -8.87
C CYS A 223 7.06 -18.18 -7.78
N ARG A 224 7.87 -19.23 -7.97
CA ARG A 224 8.91 -19.68 -7.02
C ARG A 224 8.39 -19.89 -5.58
N GLY A 225 7.16 -20.38 -5.44
CA GLY A 225 6.53 -20.59 -4.13
C GLY A 225 6.04 -19.32 -3.42
N ASP A 226 6.19 -18.14 -4.04
CA ASP A 226 5.63 -16.88 -3.53
C ASP A 226 4.10 -16.93 -3.65
N ALA A 227 3.44 -17.13 -2.50
CA ALA A 227 2.00 -17.24 -2.41
C ALA A 227 1.26 -15.96 -2.88
N ALA A 228 1.88 -14.78 -2.72
CA ALA A 228 1.31 -13.53 -3.18
C ALA A 228 1.35 -13.42 -4.71
N LYS A 229 2.47 -13.80 -5.33
CA LYS A 229 2.57 -13.89 -6.81
C LYS A 229 1.63 -14.93 -7.39
N ALA A 230 1.50 -16.10 -6.76
CA ALA A 230 0.58 -17.14 -7.21
C ALA A 230 -0.88 -16.69 -7.14
N MET A 231 -1.26 -15.96 -6.08
CA MET A 231 -2.60 -15.39 -5.96
C MET A 231 -2.85 -14.27 -6.99
N ALA A 232 -1.87 -13.38 -7.20
CA ALA A 232 -1.98 -12.32 -8.20
C ALA A 232 -2.06 -12.89 -9.63
N LEU A 233 -1.28 -13.92 -9.93
CA LEU A 233 -1.34 -14.67 -11.17
C LEU A 233 -2.73 -15.29 -11.39
N ARG A 234 -3.31 -15.94 -10.37
CA ARG A 234 -4.66 -16.52 -10.48
C ARG A 234 -5.73 -15.47 -10.81
N ARG A 235 -5.62 -14.26 -10.26
CA ARG A 235 -6.54 -13.15 -10.60
C ARG A 235 -6.35 -12.68 -12.03
N LYS A 236 -5.09 -12.55 -12.49
CA LYS A 236 -4.78 -12.13 -13.87
C LYS A 236 -5.13 -13.17 -14.91
N LEU A 237 -5.12 -14.46 -14.57
CA LEU A 237 -5.59 -15.53 -15.46
C LEU A 237 -7.09 -15.45 -15.80
N ALA A 238 -7.88 -14.72 -15.00
CA ALA A 238 -9.29 -14.47 -15.27
C ALA A 238 -9.51 -13.22 -16.15
N ASP A 239 -8.44 -12.48 -16.50
CA ASP A 239 -8.49 -11.25 -17.28
C ASP A 239 -8.08 -11.52 -18.74
N PRO A 240 -9.02 -11.56 -19.70
CA PRO A 240 -8.75 -11.90 -21.09
C PRO A 240 -7.90 -10.83 -21.81
N SER A 241 -7.78 -9.62 -21.25
CA SER A 241 -6.89 -8.59 -21.79
C SER A 241 -5.40 -8.87 -21.50
N VAL A 242 -5.13 -9.73 -20.52
CA VAL A 242 -3.77 -10.08 -20.08
C VAL A 242 -3.43 -11.53 -20.47
N PHE A 243 -4.38 -12.45 -20.28
CA PHE A 243 -4.22 -13.86 -20.63
C PHE A 243 -5.42 -14.36 -21.43
N GLU A 244 -5.19 -14.71 -22.68
CA GLU A 244 -6.19 -15.35 -23.52
C GLU A 244 -6.20 -16.87 -23.23
N PRO A 245 -7.33 -17.43 -22.75
CA PRO A 245 -7.44 -18.87 -22.52
C PRO A 245 -7.48 -19.59 -23.87
N LEU A 246 -6.61 -20.59 -24.04
CA LEU A 246 -6.62 -21.46 -25.22
C LEU A 246 -7.23 -22.82 -24.85
N PRO A 247 -8.07 -23.40 -25.71
CA PRO A 247 -8.49 -24.79 -25.55
C PRO A 247 -7.23 -25.67 -25.48
N GLY A 248 -7.18 -26.52 -24.45
CA GLY A 248 -6.02 -27.37 -24.17
C GLY A 248 -6.00 -28.64 -25.00
#